data_AF-A0A948VCQ5-F1
#
_entry.id   AF-A0A948VCQ5-F1
#
_cell.length_a   1.000
_cell.length_b   1.000
_cell.length_c   1.000
_cell.angle_alpha   90.00
_cell.angle_beta   90.00
_cell.angle_gamma   90.00
#
_symmetry.space_group_name_H-M   'P 1'
#
loop_
_entity.id
_entity.type
_entity.pdbx_description
1 polymer ?
#
loop_
_entity_poly.entity_id
_entity_poly.type
_entity_poly.pdbx_seq_one_letter_code
_entity_poly.pdbx_strand_id
1 'polypeptide(L)'
;MIKAVILDIDNTLMDFMRMKRAAVDSAVDDMIDAGLNIPKEEMVEKIFKIYWEEGIEDQNIFDKVLTKEFGEIDYRILAAGILGYK
;
A
#
# COMPACT_ATOMS: atom_id res chain seq x y z
N MET A 1 29.83 -7.58 -30.96
CA MET A 1 29.13 -6.29 -30.76
C MET A 1 27.71 -6.58 -30.30
N ILE A 2 27.30 -6.04 -29.16
CA ILE A 2 25.89 -6.07 -28.73
C ILE A 2 25.09 -5.12 -29.64
N LYS A 3 23.90 -5.56 -30.06
CA LYS A 3 23.02 -4.83 -31.01
C LYS A 3 21.83 -4.17 -30.33
N ALA A 4 21.33 -4.75 -29.23
CA ALA A 4 20.27 -4.21 -28.38
C ALA A 4 20.31 -4.88 -27.00
N VAL A 5 19.71 -4.21 -26.01
CA VAL A 5 19.39 -4.75 -24.69
C VAL A 5 17.95 -4.35 -24.40
N ILE A 6 17.14 -5.30 -23.92
CA ILE A 6 15.76 -5.08 -23.49
C ILE A 6 15.74 -5.25 -21.98
N LEU A 7 15.17 -4.28 -21.28
CA LEU A 7 15.04 -4.26 -19.84
C LEU A 7 13.59 -4.01 -19.48
N ASP A 8 13.16 -4.66 -18.41
CA ASP A 8 11.96 -4.27 -17.70
C ASP A 8 12.27 -3.08 -16.78
N ILE A 9 11.23 -2.35 -16.38
CA ILE A 9 11.37 -1.25 -15.41
C ILE A 9 11.30 -1.83 -14.00
N ASP A 10 10.27 -2.62 -13.72
CA ASP A 10 9.93 -3.06 -12.37
C ASP A 10 10.87 -4.17 -11.89
N ASN A 11 11.52 -3.91 -10.76
CA ASN A 11 12.50 -4.77 -10.12
C ASN A 11 13.67 -5.20 -11.04
N THR A 12 13.88 -4.47 -12.14
CA THR A 12 15.03 -4.60 -13.05
C THR A 12 15.82 -3.29 -13.14
N LEU A 13 15.14 -2.16 -13.32
CA LEU A 13 15.74 -0.83 -13.27
C LEU A 13 15.36 -0.05 -12.01
N MET A 14 14.28 -0.45 -11.35
CA MET A 14 13.71 0.24 -10.19
C MET A 14 13.22 -0.76 -9.14
N ASP A 15 13.49 -0.52 -7.86
CA ASP A 15 12.94 -1.34 -6.77
C ASP A 15 11.50 -0.89 -6.45
N PHE A 16 10.56 -1.39 -7.27
CA PHE A 16 9.14 -1.08 -7.16
C PHE A 16 8.57 -1.50 -5.80
N MET A 17 9.01 -2.65 -5.28
CA MET A 17 8.52 -3.16 -3.99
C MET A 17 8.90 -2.27 -2.83
N ARG A 18 10.15 -1.77 -2.81
CA ARG A 18 10.59 -0.81 -1.79
C ARG A 18 9.81 0.50 -1.88
N MET A 19 9.58 1.01 -3.09
CA MET A 19 8.78 2.22 -3.30
C MET A 19 7.35 2.03 -2.78
N LYS A 20 6.71 0.93 -3.16
CA LYS A 20 5.35 0.61 -2.72
C LYS A 20 5.27 0.46 -1.20
N ARG A 21 6.27 -0.17 -0.57
CA ARG A 21 6.31 -0.24 0.89
C ARG A 21 6.40 1.13 1.54
N ALA A 22 7.26 2.02 1.04
CA ALA A 22 7.35 3.37 1.56
C ALA A 22 6.03 4.15 1.43
N ALA A 23 5.34 4.02 0.30
CA ALA A 23 4.03 4.64 0.09
C ALA A 23 2.95 4.08 1.02
N VAL A 24 2.94 2.77 1.26
CA VAL A 24 2.05 2.14 2.25
C VAL A 24 2.39 2.60 3.67
N ASP A 25 3.67 2.64 4.04
CA ASP A 25 4.11 3.11 5.36
C ASP A 25 3.64 4.55 5.61
N SER A 26 3.77 5.43 4.61
CA SER A 26 3.31 6.82 4.65
C SER A 26 1.78 6.93 4.73
N ALA A 27 1.05 6.12 3.97
CA ALA A 27 -0.41 6.06 4.06
C ALA A 27 -0.89 5.63 5.46
N VAL A 28 -0.24 4.63 6.05
CA VAL A 28 -0.59 4.14 7.39
C VAL A 28 -0.27 5.16 8.48
N ASP A 29 0.83 5.91 8.36
CA ASP A 29 1.12 7.02 9.28
C ASP A 29 -0.02 8.06 9.27
N ASP A 30 -0.42 8.52 8.07
CA ASP A 30 -1.51 9.49 7.92
C ASP A 30 -2.86 8.93 8.43
N MET A 31 -3.11 7.63 8.25
CA MET A 31 -4.29 6.96 8.83
C MET A 31 -4.27 6.96 10.37
N ILE A 32 -3.12 6.70 10.99
CA ILE A 32 -2.93 6.72 12.46
C ILE A 32 -3.17 8.13 12.99
N ASP A 33 -2.63 9.15 12.33
CA ASP A 33 -2.86 10.56 12.66
C ASP A 33 -4.36 10.95 12.54
N ALA A 34 -5.10 10.30 11.64
CA ALA A 34 -6.54 10.45 11.48
C ALA A 34 -7.39 9.65 12.50
N GLY A 35 -6.75 8.85 13.37
CA GLY A 35 -7.40 8.12 14.45
C GLY A 35 -7.47 6.60 14.27
N LEU A 36 -6.72 6.02 13.33
CA LEU A 36 -6.59 4.57 13.22
C LEU A 36 -5.85 4.01 14.46
N ASN A 37 -6.53 3.14 15.22
CA ASN A 37 -6.03 2.60 16.47
C ASN A 37 -5.49 1.17 16.34
N ILE A 38 -4.45 1.00 15.52
CA ILE A 38 -3.72 -0.26 15.31
C ILE A 38 -2.23 0.05 15.18
N PRO A 39 -1.31 -0.83 15.61
CA PRO A 39 0.12 -0.65 15.34
C PRO A 39 0.40 -0.52 13.84
N LYS A 40 1.28 0.40 13.47
CA LYS A 40 1.67 0.66 12.08
C LYS A 40 2.08 -0.61 11.36
N GLU A 41 3.03 -1.34 11.93
CA GLU A 41 3.57 -2.56 11.34
C GLU A 41 2.49 -3.59 11.08
N GLU A 42 1.52 -3.74 11.99
CA GLU A 42 0.40 -4.66 11.84
C GLU A 42 -0.50 -4.26 10.67
N MET A 43 -0.82 -2.98 10.52
CA MET A 43 -1.64 -2.50 9.39
C MET A 43 -0.90 -2.66 8.05
N VAL A 44 0.39 -2.34 8.01
CA VAL A 44 1.23 -2.54 6.82
C VAL A 44 1.24 -4.01 6.42
N GLU A 45 1.44 -4.93 7.36
CA GLU A 45 1.39 -6.37 7.10
C GLU A 45 0.03 -6.83 6.56
N LYS A 46 -1.07 -6.32 7.12
CA LYS A 46 -2.43 -6.61 6.64
C LYS A 46 -2.64 -6.12 5.20
N ILE A 47 -2.17 -4.92 4.87
CA ILE A 47 -2.24 -4.37 3.51
C ILE A 47 -1.46 -5.25 2.52
N PHE A 48 -0.21 -5.58 2.86
CA PHE A 48 0.62 -6.42 1.99
C PHE A 48 0.07 -7.84 1.86
N LYS A 49 -0.55 -8.39 2.90
CA LYS A 49 -1.24 -9.68 2.82
C LYS A 49 -2.34 -9.66 1.77
N ILE A 50 -3.19 -8.63 1.74
CA ILE A 50 -4.23 -8.53 0.71
C ILE A 50 -3.61 -8.28 -0.67
N TYR A 51 -2.55 -7.48 -0.79
CA TYR A 51 -1.83 -7.34 -2.07
C TYR A 51 -1.32 -8.68 -2.62
N TRP A 52 -0.83 -9.58 -1.76
CA TRP A 52 -0.40 -10.91 -2.19
C TRP A 52 -1.57 -11.84 -2.56
N GLU A 53 -2.73 -11.67 -1.93
CA GLU A 53 -3.93 -12.46 -2.20
C GLU A 53 -4.64 -12.01 -3.49
N GLU A 54 -4.75 -10.71 -3.72
CA GLU A 54 -5.62 -10.12 -4.75
C GLU A 54 -4.87 -9.45 -5.91
N GLY A 55 -3.57 -9.19 -5.74
CA GLY A 55 -2.71 -8.57 -6.73
C GLY A 55 -2.24 -7.18 -6.32
N ILE A 56 -0.98 -6.90 -6.64
CA ILE A 56 -0.30 -5.68 -6.20
C ILE A 56 -0.82 -4.40 -6.86
N GLU A 57 -1.60 -4.51 -7.93
CA GLU A 57 -2.16 -3.39 -8.70
C GLU A 57 -3.56 -2.98 -8.24
N ASP A 58 -4.08 -3.59 -7.17
CA ASP A 58 -5.41 -3.26 -6.66
C ASP A 58 -5.52 -1.82 -6.17
N GLN A 59 -6.40 -1.05 -6.81
CA GLN A 59 -6.63 0.36 -6.54
C GLN A 59 -7.49 0.60 -5.29
N ASN A 60 -8.26 -0.40 -4.85
CA ASN A 60 -9.19 -0.28 -3.71
C ASN A 60 -8.68 -1.03 -2.47
N ILE A 61 -7.35 -1.19 -2.35
CA ILE A 61 -6.76 -2.01 -1.29
C ILE A 61 -7.12 -1.49 0.10
N PHE A 62 -7.15 -0.16 0.29
CA PHE A 62 -7.42 0.43 1.61
C PHE A 62 -8.85 0.20 2.03
N ASP A 63 -9.82 0.38 1.12
CA ASP A 63 -11.23 0.05 1.34
C ASP A 63 -11.40 -1.40 1.77
N LYS A 64 -10.72 -2.33 1.07
CA LYS A 64 -10.79 -3.76 1.36
C LYS A 64 -10.19 -4.11 2.72
N VAL A 65 -9.00 -3.60 3.02
CA VAL A 65 -8.34 -3.85 4.32
C VAL A 65 -9.20 -3.28 5.45
N LEU A 66 -9.65 -2.04 5.34
CA LEU A 66 -10.47 -1.40 6.38
C LEU A 66 -11.82 -2.14 6.55
N THR A 67 -12.47 -2.54 5.46
CA THR A 67 -13.71 -3.33 5.52
C THR A 67 -13.48 -4.70 6.16
N LYS A 68 -12.37 -5.38 5.84
CA LYS A 68 -12.03 -6.71 6.37
C LYS A 68 -11.69 -6.67 7.87
N GLU A 69 -11.06 -5.60 8.33
CA GLU A 69 -10.59 -5.47 9.71
C GLU A 69 -11.64 -4.87 10.65
N PHE A 70 -12.40 -3.86 10.20
CA PHE A 70 -13.32 -3.11 11.06
C PHE A 70 -14.79 -3.35 10.72
N GLY A 71 -15.10 -4.03 9.61
CA GLY A 71 -16.48 -4.28 9.14
C GLY A 71 -17.17 -3.05 8.55
N GLU A 72 -16.65 -1.85 8.80
CA GLU A 72 -17.08 -0.58 8.24
C GLU A 72 -15.88 0.31 7.90
N ILE A 73 -16.11 1.34 7.09
CA ILE A 73 -15.07 2.29 6.67
C ILE A 73 -15.33 3.63 7.36
N ASP A 74 -14.39 4.09 8.20
CA ASP A 74 -14.30 5.51 8.54
C ASP A 74 -13.66 6.26 7.37
N TYR A 75 -14.48 7.01 6.64
CA TYR A 75 -14.06 7.76 5.45
C TYR A 75 -12.97 8.81 5.73
N ARG A 76 -12.82 9.28 6.98
CA ARG A 76 -11.71 10.19 7.33
C ARG A 76 -10.38 9.44 7.34
N ILE A 77 -10.35 8.24 7.91
CA ILE A 77 -9.17 7.37 7.90
C ILE A 77 -8.84 6.95 6.48
N LEU A 78 -9.84 6.51 5.70
CA LEU A 78 -9.63 6.15 4.30
C LEU A 78 -9.06 7.31 3.48
N ALA A 79 -9.65 8.51 3.61
CA ALA A 79 -9.17 9.70 2.90
C ALA A 79 -7.73 10.06 3.29
N ALA A 80 -7.40 9.96 4.59
CA ALA A 80 -6.04 10.20 5.06
C ALA A 80 -5.04 9.21 4.43
N GLY A 81 -5.38 7.92 4.39
CA GLY A 81 -4.54 6.92 3.73
C GLY A 81 -4.34 7.15 2.24
N ILE A 82 -5.40 7.52 1.51
CA ILE A 82 -5.32 7.84 0.08
C ILE A 82 -4.42 9.06 -0.15
N LEU A 83 -4.54 10.10 0.68
CA LEU A 83 -3.72 11.31 0.58
C LEU A 83 -2.26 11.07 1.00
N GLY A 84 -2.05 10.16 1.96
CA GLY A 84 -0.74 9.80 2.48
C GLY A 84 0.05 8.84 1.60
N TYR A 85 -0.60 8.20 0.63
CA TYR A 85 0.04 7.27 -0.30
C TYR A 85 0.88 8.01 -1.35
N LYS A 86 2.17 8.16 -1.08
CA LYS A 86 3.14 8.91 -1.91
C LYS A 86 4.54 8.31 -1.88
#